data_AF-A0A8H3L6H3-F1
#
_entry.id   AF-A0A8H3L6H3-F1
#
_cell.length_a   1.000
_cell.length_b   1.000
_cell.length_c   1.000
_cell.angle_alpha   90.00
_cell.angle_beta   90.00
_cell.angle_gamma   90.00
#
_symmetry.space_group_name_H-M   'P 1'
#
loop_
_entity.id
_entity.type
_entity.pdbx_description
1 polymer ?
#
loop_
_entity_poly.entity_id
_entity_poly.type
_entity_poly.pdbx_seq_one_letter_code
_entity_poly.pdbx_strand_id
1 'polypeptide(L)'
;MKKTLNGSNFLIKNSTIGCDRILIFTIVENLKQLEISLFWIMDEMFKTVPTIFKQLYTIHGCVRNENLCIMPLIYVLMTSKSEQCYRTNEEFSLLIRLIPALAFLPFNEISSVFNELKENMTVKANEIMNWFENYYVYRII
;
A
#
# COMPACT_ATOMS: atom_id res chain seq x y z
N MET A 1 12.49 14.37 3.41
CA MET A 1 12.65 14.02 4.83
C MET A 1 12.73 12.49 4.95
N LYS A 2 13.80 11.92 5.52
CA LYS A 2 13.98 10.44 5.62
C LYS A 2 13.69 9.89 7.02
N LYS A 3 13.66 10.76 8.02
CA LYS A 3 13.44 10.45 9.44
C LYS A 3 12.34 11.33 10.01
N THR A 4 11.69 10.87 11.08
CA THR A 4 10.76 11.69 11.87
C THR A 4 11.53 12.73 12.70
N LEU A 5 10.81 13.66 13.34
CA LEU A 5 11.41 14.64 14.27
C LEU A 5 12.12 13.95 15.45
N ASN A 6 11.67 12.75 15.82
CA ASN A 6 12.23 11.96 16.90
C ASN A 6 13.34 10.99 16.42
N GLY A 7 13.76 11.09 15.15
CA GLY A 7 14.88 10.34 14.60
C GLY A 7 14.56 8.93 14.06
N SER A 8 13.32 8.45 14.20
CA SER A 8 12.87 7.17 13.63
C SER A 8 12.90 7.21 12.11
N ASN A 9 13.22 6.08 11.46
CA ASN A 9 13.17 5.99 10.00
C ASN A 9 11.73 6.18 9.51
N PHE A 10 11.55 7.11 8.57
CA PHE A 10 10.24 7.45 8.02
C PHE A 10 10.10 7.04 6.55
N LEU A 11 11.16 7.18 5.74
CA LEU A 11 11.19 6.61 4.39
C LEU A 11 11.67 5.16 4.50
N ILE A 12 10.76 4.20 4.38
CA ILE A 12 11.08 2.77 4.58
C ILE A 12 11.39 2.04 3.27
N LYS A 13 10.88 2.52 2.13
CA LYS A 13 11.17 1.97 0.81
C LYS A 13 11.32 3.08 -0.21
N ASN A 14 12.34 2.94 -1.04
CA ASN A 14 12.58 3.76 -2.22
C ASN A 14 12.92 2.81 -3.37
N SER A 15 11.93 2.49 -4.19
CA SER A 15 12.08 1.56 -5.32
C SER A 15 12.01 2.29 -6.65
N THR A 16 12.68 1.75 -7.65
CA THR A 16 12.57 2.20 -9.04
C THR A 16 12.18 1.00 -9.90
N ILE A 17 11.08 1.10 -10.62
CA ILE A 17 10.56 0.10 -11.54
C ILE A 17 10.53 0.76 -12.93
N GLY A 18 11.48 0.41 -13.80
CA GLY A 18 11.66 1.11 -15.08
C GLY A 18 12.03 2.58 -14.87
N CYS A 19 11.22 3.51 -15.39
CA CYS A 19 11.38 4.95 -15.18
C CYS A 19 10.61 5.48 -13.95
N ASP A 20 9.85 4.61 -13.28
CA ASP A 20 8.90 4.99 -12.25
C ASP A 20 9.51 4.75 -10.88
N ARG A 21 9.33 5.71 -9.98
CA ARG A 21 9.89 5.67 -8.64
C ARG A 21 8.76 5.67 -7.62
N ILE A 22 8.83 4.74 -6.69
CA ILE A 22 7.88 4.54 -5.60
C ILE A 22 8.60 4.80 -4.28
N LEU A 23 8.10 5.76 -3.52
CA LEU A 23 8.58 6.08 -2.18
C LEU A 23 7.49 5.74 -1.16
N ILE A 24 7.79 4.88 -0.20
CA ILE A 24 6.86 4.53 0.89
C ILE A 24 7.36 5.14 2.19
N PHE A 25 6.51 5.96 2.79
CA PHE A 25 6.75 6.62 4.06
C PHE A 25 5.80 6.09 5.13
N THR A 26 6.37 5.56 6.20
CA THR A 26 5.66 5.12 7.41
C THR A 26 6.69 4.85 8.53
N ILE A 27 6.21 4.53 9.71
CA ILE A 27 7.03 4.08 10.85
C ILE A 27 6.49 2.75 11.37
N VAL A 28 7.29 2.04 12.17
CA VAL A 28 6.92 0.71 12.69
C VAL A 28 5.63 0.80 13.53
N GLU A 29 5.46 1.88 14.28
CA GLU A 29 4.28 2.13 15.12
C GLU A 29 3.01 2.25 14.27
N ASN A 30 3.09 2.89 13.10
CA ASN A 30 1.98 3.01 12.18
C ASN A 30 1.59 1.65 11.58
N LEU A 31 2.56 0.78 11.33
CA LEU A 31 2.30 -0.59 10.87
C LEU A 31 1.61 -1.42 11.95
N LYS A 32 2.06 -1.32 13.21
CA LYS A 32 1.40 -1.96 14.36
C LYS A 32 -0.03 -1.44 14.54
N GLN A 33 -0.25 -0.15 14.31
CA GLN A 33 -1.58 0.44 14.40
C GLN A 33 -2.51 -0.04 13.28
N LEU A 34 -1.98 -0.22 12.07
CA LEU A 34 -2.71 -0.84 10.96
C LEU A 34 -3.08 -2.28 11.27
N GLU A 35 -2.15 -3.07 11.82
CA GLU A 35 -2.37 -4.46 12.20
C GLU A 35 -3.57 -4.64 13.17
N ILE A 36 -3.74 -3.72 14.12
CA ILE A 36 -4.86 -3.76 15.07
C ILE A 36 -6.08 -2.94 14.62
N SER A 37 -6.05 -2.32 13.45
CA SER A 37 -7.16 -1.52 12.92
C SER A 37 -8.30 -2.43 12.46
N LEU A 38 -9.53 -2.09 12.83
CA LEU A 38 -10.73 -2.86 12.45
C LEU A 38 -10.96 -2.94 10.94
N PHE A 39 -10.59 -1.88 10.21
CA PHE A 39 -10.64 -1.81 8.76
C PHE A 39 -9.65 -0.74 8.29
N TRP A 40 -9.22 -0.84 7.04
CA TRP A 40 -8.33 0.15 6.41
C TRP A 40 -9.09 0.94 5.35
N ILE A 41 -8.73 2.22 5.19
CA ILE A 41 -9.24 3.05 4.09
C ILE A 41 -8.06 3.45 3.22
N MET A 42 -8.17 3.16 1.94
CA MET A 42 -7.16 3.51 0.96
C MET A 42 -7.68 4.65 0.09
N ASP A 43 -6.93 5.74 0.04
CA ASP A 43 -7.31 6.94 -0.70
C ASP A 43 -6.17 7.44 -1.59
N GLU A 44 -6.54 7.93 -2.78
CA GLU A 44 -5.63 8.44 -3.79
C GLU A 44 -5.89 9.94 -4.00
N MET A 45 -4.93 10.76 -3.59
CA MET A 45 -5.01 12.21 -3.75
C MET A 45 -4.14 12.71 -4.91
N PHE A 46 -4.81 13.27 -5.91
CA PHE A 46 -4.20 13.70 -7.17
C PHE A 46 -3.76 15.16 -7.22
N LYS A 47 -4.50 16.06 -6.56
CA LYS A 47 -4.40 17.51 -6.82
C LYS A 47 -3.34 18.22 -5.98
N THR A 48 -2.69 17.54 -5.03
CA THR A 48 -1.85 18.14 -3.97
C THR A 48 -0.38 17.71 -4.02
N VAL A 49 0.06 16.99 -5.06
CA VAL A 49 1.42 16.43 -5.14
C VAL A 49 2.38 17.37 -5.90
N PRO A 50 3.65 17.57 -5.45
CA PRO A 50 4.65 18.38 -6.18
C PRO A 50 4.91 17.83 -7.58
N THR A 51 5.26 18.68 -8.55
CA THR A 51 5.33 18.36 -10.00
C THR A 51 6.16 17.13 -10.40
N ILE A 52 7.12 16.76 -9.55
CA ILE A 52 8.03 15.59 -9.68
C ILE A 52 7.30 14.26 -9.40
N PHE A 53 6.26 14.28 -8.54
CA PHE A 53 5.41 13.13 -8.23
C PHE A 53 4.03 13.35 -8.85
N LYS A 54 3.46 12.30 -9.43
CA LYS A 54 2.17 12.37 -10.15
C LYS A 54 1.00 11.84 -9.34
N GLN A 55 1.28 11.15 -8.24
CA GLN A 55 0.28 10.51 -7.39
C GLN A 55 0.76 10.41 -5.94
N LEU A 56 -0.15 10.68 -5.00
CA LEU A 56 -0.02 10.34 -3.59
C LEU A 56 -1.12 9.34 -3.24
N TYR A 57 -0.72 8.18 -2.73
CA TYR A 57 -1.61 7.17 -2.23
C TYR A 57 -1.44 7.03 -0.72
N THR A 58 -2.53 6.88 0.01
CA THR A 58 -2.53 6.85 1.47
C THR A 58 -3.33 5.68 1.99
N ILE A 59 -2.78 5.00 3.00
CA ILE A 59 -3.46 3.93 3.72
C ILE A 59 -3.77 4.46 5.11
N HIS A 60 -5.05 4.46 5.45
CA HIS A 60 -5.57 4.92 6.72
C HIS A 60 -5.97 3.73 7.58
N GLY A 61 -5.73 3.84 8.87
CA GLY A 61 -6.22 2.89 9.87
C GLY A 61 -7.01 3.60 10.96
N CYS A 62 -7.74 2.79 11.71
CA CYS A 62 -8.41 3.23 12.92
C CYS A 62 -7.40 3.36 14.06
N VAL A 63 -7.27 4.57 14.61
CA VAL A 63 -6.52 4.84 15.82
C VAL A 63 -7.52 5.08 16.94
N ARG A 64 -7.47 4.22 17.95
CA ARG A 64 -8.41 4.25 19.07
C ARG A 64 -7.74 4.92 20.26
N ASN A 65 -8.23 6.09 20.63
CA ASN A 65 -7.90 6.78 21.86
C ASN A 65 -9.19 6.94 22.68
N GLU A 66 -9.47 8.12 23.23
CA GLU A 66 -10.76 8.41 23.87
C GLU A 66 -11.94 8.28 22.89
N ASN A 67 -11.69 8.43 21.59
CA ASN A 67 -12.63 8.23 20.48
C ASN A 67 -12.00 7.38 19.37
N LEU A 68 -12.80 7.01 18.36
CA LEU A 68 -12.28 6.37 17.14
C LEU A 68 -11.87 7.46 16.15
N CYS A 69 -10.61 7.47 15.73
CA CYS A 69 -10.10 8.39 14.70
C CYS A 69 -9.57 7.62 13.50
N ILE A 70 -9.81 8.11 12.28
CA ILE A 70 -9.20 7.56 11.07
C ILE A 70 -7.98 8.42 10.73
N MET A 71 -6.80 7.80 10.72
CA MET A 71 -5.56 8.51 10.44
C MET A 71 -4.81 7.89 9.27
N PRO A 72 -4.16 8.69 8.42
CA PRO A 72 -3.23 8.20 7.41
C PRO A 72 -1.96 7.66 8.09
N LEU A 73 -1.71 6.36 7.92
CA LEU A 73 -0.62 5.63 8.57
C LEU A 73 0.51 5.30 7.58
N ILE A 74 0.21 5.18 6.29
CA ILE A 74 1.21 5.00 5.23
C ILE A 74 0.96 6.01 4.12
N TYR A 75 2.04 6.62 3.62
CA TYR A 75 2.04 7.49 2.46
C TYR A 75 2.91 6.89 1.37
N VAL A 76 2.39 6.84 0.15
CA VAL A 76 3.09 6.31 -1.02
C VAL A 76 3.13 7.40 -2.09
N LEU A 77 4.33 7.86 -2.44
CA LEU A 77 4.56 8.83 -3.51
C LEU A 77 5.08 8.12 -4.75
N MET A 78 4.48 8.42 -5.90
CA MET A 78 4.84 7.79 -7.18
C MET A 78 5.12 8.84 -8.26
N THR A 79 6.20 8.65 -9.02
CA THR A 79 6.64 9.62 -10.07
C THR A 79 5.92 9.46 -11.39
N SER A 80 5.10 8.42 -11.56
CA SER A 80 4.27 8.24 -12.74
C SER A 80 2.83 7.96 -12.35
N LYS A 81 1.94 8.22 -13.31
CA LYS A 81 0.58 7.72 -13.33
C LYS A 81 0.46 6.48 -14.24
N SER A 82 1.59 5.93 -14.72
CA SER A 82 1.68 5.53 -16.14
C SER A 82 0.54 4.58 -16.52
N GLU A 83 -0.41 5.20 -17.21
CA GLU A 83 -1.56 4.54 -17.83
C GLU A 83 -1.07 3.42 -18.75
N GLN A 84 0.17 3.47 -19.21
CA GLN A 84 0.86 2.46 -20.01
C GLN A 84 1.10 1.12 -19.27
N CYS A 85 1.40 1.12 -17.96
CA CYS A 85 1.49 -0.12 -17.18
C CYS A 85 0.10 -0.75 -16.97
N TYR A 86 -0.93 0.09 -16.81
CA TYR A 86 -2.33 -0.33 -16.63
C TYR A 86 -3.06 -0.66 -17.96
N ARG A 87 -2.68 -0.05 -19.09
CA ARG A 87 -3.30 -0.21 -20.42
C ARG A 87 -2.77 -1.39 -21.20
N THR A 88 -1.52 -1.80 -20.97
CA THR A 88 -0.96 -2.94 -21.72
C THR A 88 -1.63 -4.28 -21.36
N ASN A 89 -2.36 -4.34 -20.25
CA ASN A 89 -3.12 -5.51 -19.83
C ASN A 89 -4.23 -5.08 -18.85
N GLU A 90 -5.48 -5.02 -19.31
CA GLU A 90 -6.65 -4.60 -18.52
C GLU A 90 -6.91 -5.54 -17.32
N GLU A 91 -6.70 -6.85 -17.48
CA GLU A 91 -6.83 -7.82 -16.38
C GLU A 91 -5.81 -7.53 -15.27
N PHE A 92 -4.56 -7.21 -15.62
CA PHE A 92 -3.53 -6.84 -14.65
C PHE A 92 -3.90 -5.57 -13.86
N SER A 93 -4.51 -4.60 -14.52
CA SER A 93 -5.00 -3.36 -13.91
C SER A 93 -6.11 -3.62 -12.89
N LEU A 94 -7.05 -4.51 -13.24
CA LEU A 94 -8.13 -4.94 -12.35
C LEU A 94 -7.58 -5.73 -11.17
N LEU A 95 -6.66 -6.67 -11.42
CA LEU A 95 -6.05 -7.52 -10.39
C LEU A 95 -5.24 -6.71 -9.38
N ILE A 96 -4.47 -5.70 -9.81
CA ILE A 96 -3.75 -4.80 -8.90
C ILE A 96 -4.70 -3.99 -8.00
N ARG A 97 -5.88 -3.60 -8.51
CA ARG A 97 -6.89 -2.88 -7.73
C ARG A 97 -7.62 -3.77 -6.72
N LEU A 98 -7.60 -5.09 -6.93
CA LEU A 98 -8.16 -6.06 -5.97
C LEU A 98 -7.24 -6.27 -4.75
N ILE A 99 -5.95 -5.96 -4.83
CA ILE A 99 -5.04 -6.06 -3.67
C ILE A 99 -5.51 -5.16 -2.51
N PRO A 100 -5.79 -3.84 -2.72
CA PRO A 100 -6.48 -3.00 -1.74
C PRO A 100 -7.80 -3.57 -1.22
N ALA A 101 -8.57 -4.23 -2.09
CA ALA A 101 -9.89 -4.73 -1.75
C ALA A 101 -9.85 -5.89 -0.74
N LEU A 102 -8.70 -6.57 -0.59
CA LEU A 102 -8.47 -7.57 0.44
C LEU A 102 -8.65 -7.02 1.86
N ALA A 103 -8.55 -5.70 2.06
CA ALA A 103 -8.76 -5.05 3.36
C ALA A 103 -10.23 -5.05 3.82
N PHE A 104 -11.16 -5.40 2.93
CA PHE A 104 -12.58 -5.50 3.24
C PHE A 104 -13.05 -6.93 3.49
N LEU A 105 -12.16 -7.92 3.36
CA LEU A 105 -12.51 -9.33 3.59
C LEU A 105 -12.37 -9.72 5.06
N PRO A 106 -13.17 -10.69 5.54
CA PRO A 106 -12.93 -11.34 6.82
C PRO A 106 -11.50 -11.90 6.91
N PHE A 107 -10.85 -11.76 8.07
CA PHE A 107 -9.46 -12.17 8.27
C PHE A 107 -9.16 -13.60 7.82
N ASN A 108 -10.08 -14.54 8.09
CA ASN A 108 -9.97 -15.95 7.73
C ASN A 108 -10.04 -16.22 6.21
N GLU A 109 -10.44 -15.24 5.40
CA GLU A 109 -10.57 -15.36 3.94
C GLU A 109 -9.41 -14.69 3.19
N ILE A 110 -8.70 -13.75 3.83
CA ILE A 110 -7.63 -12.94 3.21
C ILE A 110 -6.55 -13.83 2.59
N SER A 111 -6.04 -14.84 3.30
CA SER A 111 -4.97 -15.70 2.76
C SER A 111 -5.40 -16.53 1.55
N SER A 112 -6.63 -17.05 1.56
CA SER A 112 -7.16 -17.85 0.45
C SER A 112 -7.34 -17.00 -0.79
N VAL A 113 -8.02 -15.85 -0.65
CA VAL A 113 -8.29 -14.95 -1.78
C VAL A 113 -7.00 -14.30 -2.29
N PHE A 114 -6.04 -14.00 -1.41
CA PHE A 114 -4.73 -13.50 -1.85
C PHE A 114 -3.96 -14.53 -2.69
N ASN A 115 -3.97 -15.80 -2.31
CA ASN A 115 -3.30 -16.85 -3.09
C ASN A 115 -3.92 -17.00 -4.48
N GLU A 116 -5.25 -17.00 -4.56
CA GLU A 116 -5.98 -17.02 -5.84
C GLU A 116 -5.64 -15.79 -6.69
N LEU A 117 -5.59 -14.61 -6.08
CA LEU A 117 -5.18 -13.39 -6.77
C LEU A 117 -3.72 -13.51 -7.28
N LYS A 118 -2.82 -14.07 -6.47
CA LYS A 118 -1.40 -14.24 -6.79
C LYS A 118 -1.17 -15.18 -7.97
N GLU A 119 -1.95 -16.26 -8.09
CA GLU A 119 -1.87 -17.19 -9.22
C GLU A 119 -2.25 -16.53 -10.55
N ASN A 120 -3.14 -15.53 -10.51
CA ASN A 120 -3.60 -14.81 -11.70
C ASN A 120 -2.73 -13.58 -12.03
N MET A 121 -1.72 -13.25 -11.21
CA MET A 121 -0.86 -12.09 -11.40
C MET A 121 0.29 -12.36 -12.37
N THR A 122 0.67 -11.33 -13.13
CA THR A 122 1.85 -11.41 -14.02
C THR A 122 3.15 -11.31 -13.22
N VAL A 123 4.25 -11.81 -13.81
CA VAL A 123 5.61 -11.77 -13.22
C VAL A 123 6.03 -10.35 -12.80
N LYS A 124 5.49 -9.31 -13.47
CA LYS A 124 5.74 -7.90 -13.13
C LYS A 124 5.23 -7.51 -11.74
N ALA A 125 4.19 -8.18 -11.23
CA ALA A 125 3.65 -7.96 -9.90
C ALA A 125 4.33 -8.81 -8.82
N ASN A 126 5.29 -9.67 -9.13
CA ASN A 126 5.93 -10.53 -8.13
C ASN A 126 6.55 -9.75 -6.97
N GLU A 127 7.17 -8.58 -7.22
CA GLU A 127 7.76 -7.78 -6.13
C GLU A 127 6.69 -7.23 -5.18
N ILE A 128 5.58 -6.70 -5.73
CA ILE A 128 4.49 -6.16 -4.92
C ILE A 128 3.68 -7.26 -4.24
N MET A 129 3.43 -8.39 -4.93
CA MET A 129 2.75 -9.55 -4.35
C MET A 129 3.60 -10.16 -3.23
N ASN A 130 4.90 -10.35 -3.41
CA ASN A 130 5.76 -10.84 -2.33
C ASN A 130 5.79 -9.85 -1.15
N TRP A 131 5.70 -8.55 -1.39
CA TRP A 131 5.58 -7.58 -0.31
C TRP A 131 4.26 -7.75 0.45
N PHE A 132 3.11 -7.79 -0.24
CA PHE A 132 1.83 -8.04 0.42
C PHE A 132 1.78 -9.40 1.12
N GLU A 133 2.34 -10.44 0.50
CA GLU A 133 2.43 -11.76 1.09
C GLU A 133 3.18 -11.75 2.43
N ASN A 134 4.36 -11.14 2.48
CA ASN A 134 5.21 -11.13 3.66
C ASN A 134 4.77 -10.14 4.74
N TYR A 135 4.11 -9.04 4.37
CA TYR A 135 3.81 -7.95 5.30
C TYR A 135 2.31 -7.77 5.60
N TYR A 136 1.41 -8.34 4.77
CA TYR A 136 -0.04 -8.16 4.87
C TYR A 136 -0.80 -9.50 5.04
N VAL A 137 -0.38 -10.56 4.35
CA VAL A 137 -1.15 -11.82 4.27
C VAL A 137 -0.68 -12.86 5.29
N TYR A 138 0.63 -13.08 5.36
CA TYR A 138 1.25 -14.09 6.23
C TYR A 138 2.07 -13.47 7.34
N ARG A 139 1.75 -12.22 7.74
CA ARG A 139 2.37 -11.67 8.94
C ARG A 139 1.78 -12.38 10.17
N ILE A 140 2.56 -13.37 10.59
CA ILE A 140 2.57 -14.07 11.86
C ILE A 140 2.74 -13.03 12.99
N ILE A 141 1.77 -13.05 13.90
CA ILE A 141 1.89 -13.05 15.39
C ILE A 141 3.26 -12.65 15.96
#